data_AF-A0A453B0P8-F1
#
_entry.id   AF-A0A453B0P8-F1
#
_cell.length_a   1.000
_cell.length_b   1.000
_cell.length_c   1.000
_cell.angle_alpha   90.00
_cell.angle_beta   90.00
_cell.angle_gamma   90.00
#
_symmetry.space_group_name_H-M   'P 1'
#
loop_
_entity.id
_entity.type
_entity.pdbx_description
1 polymer ?
#
loop_
_entity_poly.entity_id
_entity_poly.type
_entity_poly.pdbx_seq_one_letter_code
_entity_poly.pdbx_strand_id
1 'polypeptide(L)'
;SFNGTAGVWRTAAIKEAGGWKDRTTVEDMDLAVRATLKGWKFVYVGDIRVKSELPSTYKAYCRQQFRWSCGGAHLFRKVAKDILTAKDVSLIKKFHMLYSFFLVRRVMAPTVACILYNIILPISVMIPELFLPVWGIAYIPTVLLVVTAIRHPK
;
A
#
# COMPACT_ATOMS: atom_id res chain seq x y z
N SER A 1 -4.76 -5.42 -6.74
CA SER A 1 -3.91 -4.32 -7.23
C SER A 1 -2.85 -4.92 -8.15
N PHE A 2 -2.24 -4.09 -9.00
CA PHE A 2 -1.08 -4.49 -9.81
C PHE A 2 0.11 -3.64 -9.35
N ASN A 3 1.28 -4.26 -9.22
CA ASN A 3 2.50 -3.64 -8.66
C ASN A 3 3.62 -3.53 -9.72
N GLY A 4 3.23 -3.26 -10.97
CA GLY A 4 4.14 -2.87 -12.04
C GLY A 4 4.84 -4.01 -12.80
N THR A 5 5.00 -5.19 -12.19
CA THR A 5 5.70 -6.33 -12.81
C THR A 5 4.99 -7.65 -12.55
N ALA A 6 5.44 -8.72 -13.22
CA ALA A 6 4.99 -10.10 -13.02
C ALA A 6 3.45 -10.30 -13.10
N GLY A 7 2.77 -9.53 -13.95
CA GLY A 7 1.34 -9.67 -14.19
C GLY A 7 0.99 -9.56 -15.66
N VAL A 8 -0.09 -10.23 -16.04
CA VAL A 8 -0.59 -10.28 -17.41
C VAL A 8 -1.88 -9.49 -17.50
N TRP A 9 -2.00 -8.70 -18.55
CA TRP A 9 -3.16 -7.87 -18.81
C TRP A 9 -3.89 -8.33 -20.06
N ARG A 10 -5.21 -8.36 -20.00
CA ARG A 10 -6.03 -8.42 -21.22
C ARG A 10 -5.93 -7.08 -21.94
N THR A 11 -5.66 -7.11 -23.24
CA THR A 11 -5.57 -5.89 -24.07
C THR A 11 -6.85 -5.06 -24.00
N ALA A 12 -8.02 -5.71 -23.97
CA ALA A 12 -9.31 -5.05 -23.80
C ALA A 12 -9.37 -4.24 -22.50
N ALA A 13 -8.90 -4.80 -21.37
CA ALA A 13 -8.89 -4.12 -20.08
C ALA A 13 -8.06 -2.83 -20.11
N ILE A 14 -6.90 -2.87 -20.78
CA ILE A 14 -6.05 -1.68 -20.95
C ILE A 14 -6.77 -0.63 -21.79
N LYS A 15 -7.36 -1.03 -22.92
CA LYS A 15 -8.06 -0.12 -23.84
C LYS A 15 -9.27 0.53 -23.17
N GLU A 16 -10.13 -0.26 -22.52
CA GLU A 16 -11.34 0.23 -21.83
C GLU A 16 -11.02 1.12 -20.62
N ALA A 17 -9.90 0.87 -19.94
CA ALA A 17 -9.44 1.74 -18.87
C ALA A 17 -8.90 3.09 -19.40
N GLY A 18 -8.69 3.25 -20.70
CA GLY A 18 -8.14 4.45 -21.34
C GLY A 18 -6.61 4.45 -21.40
N GLY A 19 -5.99 3.27 -21.47
CA GLY A 19 -4.56 3.10 -21.71
C GLY A 19 -3.66 3.46 -20.52
N TRP A 20 -2.35 3.47 -20.80
CA TRP A 20 -1.33 3.97 -19.89
C TRP A 20 -1.35 5.50 -19.88
N LYS A 21 -1.25 6.09 -18.69
CA LYS A 21 -1.23 7.55 -18.50
C LYS A 21 0.00 7.93 -17.70
N ASP A 22 0.71 8.96 -18.14
CA ASP A 22 1.94 9.50 -17.55
C ASP A 22 1.69 10.46 -16.36
N ARG A 23 0.43 10.60 -15.94
CA ARG A 23 0.01 11.57 -14.92
C ARG A 23 0.61 11.33 -13.52
N THR A 24 1.20 10.17 -13.25
CA THR A 24 1.79 9.80 -11.95
C THR A 24 2.96 8.85 -12.14
N THR A 25 3.93 8.84 -11.21
CA THR A 25 5.08 7.93 -11.16
C THR A 25 4.75 6.47 -10.80
N VAL A 26 3.46 6.16 -10.70
CA VAL A 26 2.85 4.88 -10.32
C VAL A 26 1.70 4.58 -11.30
N GLU A 27 2.04 4.63 -12.59
CA GLU A 27 1.14 4.46 -13.72
C GLU A 27 0.44 3.09 -13.75
N ASP A 28 1.13 2.07 -13.26
CA ASP A 28 0.65 0.70 -13.04
C ASP A 28 -0.54 0.66 -12.08
N MET A 29 -0.39 1.40 -10.99
CA MET A 29 -1.34 1.51 -9.92
C MET A 29 -2.55 2.35 -10.36
N ASP A 30 -2.32 3.42 -11.15
CA ASP A 30 -3.38 4.21 -11.78
C ASP A 30 -4.25 3.38 -12.73
N LEU A 31 -3.61 2.61 -13.60
CA LEU A 31 -4.29 1.71 -14.55
C LEU A 31 -5.13 0.68 -13.80
N ALA A 32 -4.60 0.10 -12.71
CA ALA A 32 -5.32 -0.86 -11.89
C ALA A 32 -6.60 -0.28 -11.27
N VAL A 33 -6.56 0.95 -10.77
CA VAL A 33 -7.76 1.61 -10.23
C VAL A 33 -8.79 1.83 -11.33
N ARG A 34 -8.38 2.38 -12.47
CA ARG A 34 -9.30 2.65 -13.59
C ARG A 34 -9.95 1.38 -14.13
N ALA A 35 -9.18 0.31 -14.32
CA ALA A 35 -9.70 -0.98 -14.74
C ALA A 35 -10.71 -1.54 -13.71
N THR A 36 -10.42 -1.42 -12.41
CA THR A 36 -11.33 -1.85 -11.34
C THR A 36 -12.66 -1.09 -11.35
N LEU A 37 -12.61 0.22 -11.63
CA LEU A 37 -13.81 1.07 -11.79
C LEU A 37 -14.63 0.67 -13.01
N LYS A 38 -13.99 0.14 -14.06
CA LYS A 38 -14.65 -0.45 -15.23
C LYS A 38 -15.15 -1.89 -15.02
N GLY A 39 -15.07 -2.40 -13.80
CA GLY A 39 -15.59 -3.73 -13.46
C GLY A 39 -14.61 -4.88 -13.68
N TRP A 40 -13.40 -4.62 -14.18
CA TRP A 40 -12.37 -5.64 -14.32
C TRP A 40 -11.94 -6.18 -12.96
N LYS A 41 -11.68 -7.49 -12.90
CA LYS A 41 -11.25 -8.20 -11.70
C LYS A 41 -9.78 -8.57 -11.82
N PHE A 42 -9.05 -8.43 -10.72
CA PHE A 42 -7.66 -8.85 -10.60
C PHE A 42 -7.61 -10.19 -9.88
N VAL A 43 -6.89 -11.15 -10.45
CA VAL A 43 -6.65 -12.47 -9.85
C VAL A 43 -5.17 -12.54 -9.47
N TYR A 44 -4.90 -12.92 -8.23
CA TYR A 44 -3.54 -13.17 -7.76
C TYR A 44 -3.27 -14.68 -7.78
N VAL A 45 -2.17 -15.08 -8.42
CA VAL A 45 -1.74 -16.48 -8.50
C VAL A 45 -0.41 -16.59 -7.75
N GLY A 46 -0.44 -17.17 -6.55
CA GLY A 46 0.72 -17.27 -5.67
C GLY A 46 1.71 -18.38 -6.07
N ASP A 47 1.24 -19.36 -6.83
CA ASP A 47 2.03 -20.55 -7.20
C ASP A 47 3.05 -20.25 -8.32
N ILE A 48 2.85 -19.18 -9.07
CA ILE A 48 3.75 -18.75 -10.15
C ILE A 48 4.63 -17.63 -9.62
N ARG A 49 5.95 -17.87 -9.61
CA ARG A 49 6.94 -16.93 -9.10
C ARG A 49 7.88 -16.49 -10.21
N VAL A 50 8.16 -15.19 -10.26
CA VAL A 50 9.10 -14.58 -11.22
C VAL A 50 10.27 -14.02 -10.42
N LYS A 51 11.50 -14.33 -10.83
CA LYS A 51 12.70 -13.74 -10.22
C LYS A 51 12.71 -12.24 -10.53
N SER A 52 12.96 -11.42 -9.51
CA SER A 52 13.05 -9.98 -9.62
C SER A 52 14.37 -9.50 -9.03
N GLU A 53 14.94 -8.46 -9.62
CA GLU A 53 16.14 -7.83 -9.11
C GLU A 53 15.78 -6.88 -7.96
N LEU A 54 16.51 -7.01 -6.86
CA LEU A 54 16.41 -6.09 -5.73
C LEU A 54 17.43 -4.96 -5.88
N PRO A 55 17.17 -3.77 -5.31
CA PRO A 55 18.14 -2.70 -5.29
C PRO A 55 19.45 -3.17 -4.64
N SER A 56 20.57 -3.04 -5.38
CA SER A 56 21.88 -3.50 -4.94
C SER A 56 22.49 -2.68 -3.79
N THR A 57 21.95 -1.49 -3.52
CA THR A 57 22.42 -0.61 -2.45
C THR A 57 21.27 -0.08 -1.62
N TYR A 58 21.54 0.19 -0.34
CA TYR A 58 20.57 0.82 0.56
C TYR A 58 20.05 2.16 0.04
N LYS A 59 20.93 2.98 -0.55
CA LYS A 59 20.55 4.26 -1.16
C LYS A 59 19.56 4.09 -2.32
N ALA A 60 19.75 3.08 -3.17
CA ALA A 60 18.81 2.76 -4.25
C ALA A 60 17.47 2.28 -3.70
N TYR A 61 17.49 1.45 -2.65
CA TYR A 61 16.28 1.02 -1.95
C TYR A 61 15.50 2.21 -1.36
N CYS A 62 16.15 3.11 -0.62
CA CYS A 62 15.50 4.30 -0.05
C CYS A 62 14.87 5.18 -1.13
N ARG A 63 15.55 5.38 -2.27
CA ARG A 63 15.00 6.13 -3.42
C ARG A 63 13.76 5.45 -4.01
N GLN A 64 13.77 4.12 -4.12
CA GLN A 64 12.63 3.34 -4.59
C GLN A 64 11.44 3.48 -3.63
N GLN A 65 11.64 3.30 -2.32
CA GLN A 65 10.60 3.45 -1.30
C GLN A 65 10.04 4.88 -1.26
N PHE A 66 10.90 5.89 -1.38
CA PHE A 66 10.47 7.28 -1.46
C PHE A 66 9.54 7.51 -2.67
N ARG A 67 9.94 7.04 -3.86
CA ARG A 67 9.12 7.12 -5.07
C ARG A 67 7.76 6.45 -4.88
N TRP A 68 7.73 5.24 -4.32
CA TRP A 68 6.49 4.50 -4.09
C TRP A 68 5.58 5.18 -3.07
N SER A 69 6.15 5.86 -2.08
CA SER A 69 5.40 6.58 -1.06
C SER A 69 4.81 7.87 -1.63
N CYS A 70 5.64 8.72 -2.24
CA CYS A 70 5.22 10.00 -2.82
C CYS A 70 4.30 9.80 -4.03
N GLY A 71 4.63 8.85 -4.91
CA GLY A 71 3.82 8.51 -6.09
C GLY A 71 2.42 8.05 -5.70
N GLY A 72 2.32 7.26 -4.63
CA GLY A 72 1.04 6.89 -4.03
C GLY A 72 0.21 8.10 -3.60
N ALA A 73 0.77 8.98 -2.77
CA ALA A 73 0.03 10.15 -2.27
C ALA A 73 -0.49 11.05 -3.42
N HIS A 74 0.33 11.25 -4.46
CA HIS A 74 -0.09 12.01 -5.65
C HIS A 74 -1.21 11.30 -6.42
N LEU A 75 -1.09 9.98 -6.58
CA LEU A 75 -2.14 9.20 -7.22
C LEU A 75 -3.44 9.27 -6.44
N PHE A 76 -3.42 9.17 -5.10
CA PHE A 76 -4.61 9.25 -4.26
C PHE A 76 -5.42 10.50 -4.56
N ARG A 77 -4.78 11.66 -4.56
CA ARG A 77 -5.45 12.94 -4.83
C ARG A 77 -6.15 12.93 -6.19
N LYS A 78 -5.57 12.27 -7.20
CA LYS A 78 -6.13 12.18 -8.55
C LYS A 78 -7.27 11.16 -8.63
N VAL A 79 -7.08 9.94 -8.12
CA VAL A 79 -8.05 8.86 -8.26
C VAL A 79 -9.16 8.90 -7.22
N ALA A 80 -8.99 9.57 -6.08
CA ALA A 80 -10.03 9.67 -5.07
C ALA A 80 -11.29 10.33 -5.64
N LYS A 81 -11.12 11.41 -6.42
CA LYS A 81 -12.22 12.05 -7.13
C LYS A 81 -12.87 11.10 -8.13
N ASP A 82 -12.07 10.41 -8.95
CA ASP A 82 -12.54 9.45 -9.95
C ASP A 82 -13.36 8.29 -9.31
N ILE A 83 -12.92 7.80 -8.13
CA ILE A 83 -13.62 6.73 -7.39
C ILE A 83 -14.95 7.25 -6.82
N LEU A 84 -14.96 8.45 -6.25
CA LEU A 84 -16.16 9.03 -5.63
C LEU A 84 -17.24 9.33 -6.68
N THR A 85 -16.85 9.84 -7.85
CA THR A 85 -17.77 10.22 -8.93
C THR A 85 -18.23 9.04 -9.80
N ALA A 86 -17.62 7.86 -9.68
CA ALA A 86 -18.02 6.68 -10.45
C ALA A 86 -19.48 6.28 -10.16
N LYS A 87 -20.36 6.31 -11.16
CA LYS A 87 -21.80 6.05 -10.99
C LYS A 87 -22.12 4.55 -10.84
N ASP A 88 -21.37 3.71 -11.55
CA ASP A 88 -21.67 2.27 -11.66
C ASP A 88 -20.94 1.40 -10.61
N VAL A 89 -20.61 1.99 -9.46
CA VAL A 89 -19.85 1.32 -8.40
C VAL A 89 -20.56 1.50 -7.07
N SER A 90 -20.83 0.40 -6.36
CA SER A 90 -21.45 0.44 -5.04
C SER A 90 -20.63 1.24 -4.02
N LEU A 91 -21.30 1.89 -3.08
CA LEU A 91 -20.64 2.69 -2.03
C LEU A 91 -19.65 1.86 -1.21
N ILE A 92 -19.98 0.60 -0.90
CA ILE A 92 -19.09 -0.32 -0.19
C ILE A 92 -17.81 -0.57 -0.99
N LYS A 93 -17.92 -0.79 -2.29
CA LYS A 93 -16.75 -1.02 -3.15
C LYS A 93 -15.89 0.25 -3.25
N LYS A 94 -16.51 1.44 -3.33
CA LYS A 94 -15.77 2.72 -3.28
C LYS A 94 -15.00 2.88 -1.98
N PHE A 95 -15.65 2.66 -0.84
CA PHE A 95 -15.01 2.73 0.47
C PHE A 95 -13.88 1.72 0.59
N HIS A 96 -14.10 0.47 0.18
CA HIS A 96 -13.08 -0.56 0.17
C HIS A 96 -11.89 -0.16 -0.72
N MET A 97 -12.12 0.41 -1.90
CA MET A 97 -11.04 0.88 -2.79
C MET A 97 -10.23 2.02 -2.17
N LEU A 98 -10.87 2.99 -1.52
CA LEU A 98 -10.16 4.08 -0.82
C LEU A 98 -9.39 3.56 0.40
N TYR A 99 -10.00 2.66 1.17
CA TYR A 99 -9.43 2.09 2.39
C TYR A 99 -8.25 1.15 2.12
N SER A 100 -8.45 0.15 1.26
CA SER A 100 -7.46 -0.89 0.97
C SER A 100 -6.22 -0.38 0.25
N PHE A 101 -6.37 0.68 -0.56
CA PHE A 101 -5.30 1.15 -1.44
C PHE A 101 -4.40 2.21 -0.82
N PHE A 102 -4.91 2.97 0.17
CA PHE A 102 -4.19 4.12 0.74
C PHE A 102 -4.10 4.15 2.25
N LEU A 103 -5.18 3.83 2.98
CA LEU A 103 -5.23 4.03 4.43
C LEU A 103 -4.38 2.99 5.18
N VAL A 104 -4.60 1.69 4.91
CA VAL A 104 -4.02 0.63 5.76
C VAL A 104 -2.49 0.59 5.71
N ARG A 105 -1.89 0.55 4.51
CA ARG A 105 -0.46 0.28 4.37
C ARG A 105 0.42 1.54 4.43
N ARG A 106 -0.10 2.70 4.03
CA ARG A 106 0.69 3.93 3.91
C ARG A 106 0.45 4.95 5.03
N VAL A 107 -0.71 4.92 5.69
CA VAL A 107 -1.06 5.89 6.75
C VAL A 107 -1.13 5.20 8.10
N MET A 108 -1.94 4.14 8.23
CA MET A 108 -2.20 3.51 9.53
C MET A 108 -0.93 2.96 10.19
N ALA A 109 -0.11 2.19 9.47
CA ALA A 109 1.10 1.62 10.07
C ALA A 109 2.12 2.68 10.54
N PRO A 110 2.49 3.69 9.72
CA PRO A 110 3.36 4.78 10.19
C PRO A 110 2.73 5.65 11.27
N THR A 111 1.43 5.95 11.21
CA THR A 111 0.75 6.77 12.21
C THR A 111 0.68 6.05 13.56
N VAL A 112 0.34 4.76 13.58
CA VAL A 112 0.33 3.96 14.81
C VAL A 112 1.73 3.88 15.41
N ALA A 113 2.77 3.64 14.59
CA ALA A 113 4.14 3.66 15.07
C ALA A 113 4.54 5.05 15.61
N CYS A 114 4.18 6.12 14.90
CA CYS A 114 4.49 7.48 15.31
C CYS A 114 3.84 7.83 16.67
N ILE A 115 2.55 7.50 16.85
CA ILE A 115 1.83 7.71 18.11
C ILE A 115 2.46 6.89 19.23
N LEU A 116 2.75 5.60 18.99
CA LEU A 116 3.36 4.73 20.00
C LEU A 116 4.71 5.26 20.47
N TYR A 117 5.62 5.56 19.53
CA TYR A 117 6.99 5.90 19.86
C TYR A 117 7.19 7.37 20.27
N ASN A 118 6.43 8.31 19.71
CA ASN A 118 6.63 9.74 19.95
C ASN A 118 5.60 10.37 20.90
N ILE A 119 4.50 9.68 21.23
CA ILE A 119 3.48 10.20 22.14
C ILE A 119 3.33 9.30 23.37
N ILE A 120 2.98 8.03 23.17
CA ILE A 120 2.67 7.10 24.27
C ILE A 120 3.91 6.82 25.13
N LEU A 121 5.05 6.53 24.51
CA LEU A 121 6.30 6.27 25.23
C LEU A 121 6.77 7.48 26.06
N PRO A 122 6.89 8.71 25.51
CA PRO A 122 7.25 9.89 26.32
C PRO A 122 6.28 10.15 27.48
N ILE A 123 4.97 10.02 27.26
CA ILE A 123 3.97 10.20 28.33
C ILE A 123 4.15 9.15 29.44
N SER A 124 4.45 7.90 29.09
CA SER A 124 4.68 6.84 30.09
C SER A 124 5.93 7.04 30.94
N VAL A 125 6.93 7.77 30.44
CA VAL A 125 8.10 8.14 31.24
C VAL A 125 7.78 9.30 32.20
N MET A 126 6.83 10.17 31.83
CA MET A 126 6.43 11.34 32.63
C MET A 126 5.41 11.01 33.74
N ILE A 127 4.69 9.89 33.61
CA ILE A 127 3.67 9.44 34.58
C ILE A 127 4.16 8.14 35.23
N PRO A 128 4.75 8.18 36.45
CA PRO A 128 5.31 7.00 37.13
C PRO A 128 4.31 5.86 37.37
N GLU A 129 3.02 6.18 37.45
CA GLU A 129 1.93 5.23 37.64
C GLU A 129 1.55 4.48 36.35
N LEU A 130 1.99 4.95 35.18
CA LEU A 130 1.66 4.35 33.89
C LEU A 130 2.66 3.25 33.53
N PHE A 131 2.37 2.02 33.97
CA PHE A 131 3.15 0.86 33.56
C PHE A 131 2.76 0.41 32.15
N LEU A 132 3.67 0.58 31.18
CA LEU A 132 3.51 -0.02 29.85
C LEU A 132 4.17 -1.39 29.79
N PRO A 133 3.43 -2.46 29.44
CA PRO A 133 4.01 -3.79 29.35
C PRO A 133 5.02 -3.89 28.21
N VAL A 134 6.23 -4.39 28.52
CA VAL A 134 7.33 -4.61 27.56
C VAL A 134 6.88 -5.49 26.38
N TRP A 135 6.00 -6.46 26.63
CA TRP A 135 5.50 -7.34 25.56
C TRP A 135 4.66 -6.58 24.52
N GLY A 136 3.95 -5.52 24.91
CA GLY A 136 3.12 -4.72 24.01
C GLY A 136 3.94 -3.78 23.13
N ILE A 137 5.01 -3.21 23.67
CA ILE A 137 5.84 -2.22 22.97
C ILE A 137 6.96 -2.86 22.17
N ALA A 138 7.59 -3.92 22.69
CA ALA A 138 8.74 -4.55 22.04
C ALA A 138 8.34 -5.82 21.30
N TYR A 139 7.73 -6.79 21.98
CA TYR A 139 7.53 -8.13 21.40
C TYR A 139 6.49 -8.14 20.28
N ILE A 140 5.37 -7.42 20.42
CA ILE A 140 4.35 -7.35 19.35
C ILE A 140 4.94 -6.74 18.06
N PRO A 141 5.58 -5.55 18.07
CA PRO A 141 6.18 -5.01 16.86
C PRO A 141 7.29 -5.88 16.27
N THR A 142 8.13 -6.49 17.11
CA THR A 142 9.19 -7.40 16.64
C THR A 142 8.61 -8.64 15.97
N VAL A 143 7.59 -9.28 16.56
CA VAL A 143 6.92 -10.45 15.96
C VAL A 143 6.21 -10.04 14.66
N LEU A 144 5.53 -8.90 14.62
CA LEU A 144 4.91 -8.41 13.38
C LEU A 144 5.95 -8.15 12.28
N LEU A 145 7.11 -7.59 12.63
CA LEU A 145 8.21 -7.36 11.70
C LEU A 145 8.78 -8.69 11.18
N VAL A 146 9.02 -9.65 12.07
CA VAL A 146 9.52 -10.99 11.73
C VAL A 146 8.52 -11.75 10.86
N VAL A 147 7.23 -11.79 11.22
CA VAL A 147 6.19 -12.43 10.41
C VAL A 147 6.07 -11.78 9.03
N THR A 148 6.18 -10.45 8.96
CA THR A 148 6.16 -9.73 7.68
C THR A 148 7.39 -10.04 6.83
N ALA A 149 8.57 -10.20 7.45
CA ALA A 149 9.80 -10.60 6.77
C ALA A 149 9.77 -12.08 6.33
N ILE A 150 9.23 -12.97 7.16
CA ILE A 150 9.18 -14.42 6.93
C ILE A 150 8.07 -14.81 5.95
N ARG A 151 7.04 -13.98 5.70
CA ARG A 151 5.99 -14.23 4.68
C ARG A 151 6.49 -14.47 3.25
N HIS A 152 7.81 -14.52 3.04
CA HIS A 152 8.49 -14.99 1.84
C HIS A 152 9.47 -16.17 2.11
N PRO A 153 9.06 -17.33 2.63
CA PRO A 153 9.95 -18.47 2.73
C PRO A 153 9.78 -19.33 1.48
N LYS A 154 10.71 -19.15 0.52
CA LYS A 154 11.01 -19.96 -0.68
C LYS A 154 9.88 -20.32 -1.64
#